data_AF-X0WB86-F1
#
_entry.id   AF-X0WB86-F1
#
_cell.length_a   1.000
_cell.length_b   1.000
_cell.length_c   1.000
_cell.angle_alpha   90.00
_cell.angle_beta   90.00
_cell.angle_gamma   90.00
#
_symmetry.space_group_name_H-M   'P 1'
#
loop_
_entity.id
_entity.type
_entity.pdbx_description
1 polymer ?
#
loop_
_entity_poly.entity_id
_entity_poly.type
_entity_poly.pdbx_seq_one_letter_code
_entity_poly.pdbx_strand_id
1 'polypeptide(L)' 'DLQGALESITIRGNDIRETRGAGERVGIQIGKQIKDLRMEDNRIQGFSTQVSDNRK' A
#
# COMPACT_ATOMS: atom_id res chain seq x y z
N ASP A 1 -1.05 2.22 6.23
CA ASP A 1 -2.29 1.43 6.23
C ASP A 1 -3.42 2.33 5.77
N LEU A 2 -4.25 1.88 4.85
CA LEU A 2 -5.40 2.61 4.31
C LEU A 2 -6.66 1.89 4.78
N GLN A 3 -7.36 2.48 5.74
CA GLN A 3 -8.54 1.91 6.37
C GLN A 3 -9.72 2.89 6.34
N GLY A 4 -10.93 2.37 6.50
CA GLY A 4 -12.18 3.14 6.48
C GLY A 4 -12.92 3.09 5.14
N ALA A 5 -14.14 3.63 5.14
CA ALA A 5 -14.99 3.72 3.96
C ALA A 5 -14.54 4.88 3.06
N LEU A 6 -13.46 4.63 2.32
CA LEU A 6 -12.91 5.57 1.35
C LEU A 6 -13.43 5.17 -0.04
N GLU A 7 -14.10 6.11 -0.72
CA GLU A 7 -14.68 5.85 -2.03
C GLU A 7 -13.62 5.72 -3.12
N SER A 8 -12.64 6.64 -3.14
CA SER A 8 -11.58 6.65 -4.14
C SER A 8 -10.28 7.20 -3.56
N ILE A 9 -9.18 6.46 -3.78
CA ILE A 9 -7.82 6.86 -3.40
C ILE A 9 -6.92 6.75 -4.63
N THR A 10 -6.08 7.76 -4.85
CA THR A 10 -4.98 7.68 -5.81
C THR A 10 -3.65 7.91 -5.09
N ILE A 11 -2.76 6.93 -5.21
CA ILE A 11 -1.38 7.01 -4.74
C ILE A 11 -0.53 7.13 -5.99
N ARG A 12 0.15 8.25 -6.20
CA ARG A 12 0.93 8.46 -7.41
C ARG A 12 2.30 9.08 -7.17
N GLY A 13 3.31 8.57 -7.85
CA GLY A 13 4.66 9.15 -7.89
C GLY A 13 5.44 9.01 -6.59
N ASN A 14 5.13 7.99 -5.77
CA ASN A 14 5.78 7.81 -4.47
C ASN A 14 6.93 6.79 -4.53
N ASP A 15 8.03 7.07 -3.82
CA ASP A 15 9.09 6.10 -3.55
C ASP A 15 9.07 5.73 -2.06
N ILE A 16 8.54 4.55 -1.76
CA ILE A 16 8.38 4.03 -0.40
C ILE A 16 9.46 2.97 -0.19
N ARG A 17 10.34 3.19 0.78
CA ARG A 17 11.47 2.31 1.08
C ARG A 17 11.51 1.92 2.54
N GLU A 18 11.63 0.63 2.82
CA GLU A 18 11.97 0.15 4.16
C GLU A 18 13.49 0.01 4.27
N THR A 19 14.06 0.72 5.26
CA THR A 19 15.51 0.83 5.47
C THR A 19 15.98 0.12 6.73
N ARG A 20 15.06 -0.40 7.54
CA ARG A 20 15.34 -1.01 8.85
C ARG A 20 15.65 -2.51 8.79
N GLY A 21 15.94 -3.05 7.59
CA GLY A 21 16.27 -4.47 7.36
C GLY A 21 15.06 -5.34 6.99
N ALA A 22 15.27 -6.65 6.83
CA ALA A 22 14.24 -7.62 6.47
C ALA A 22 13.26 -7.87 7.63
N GLY A 23 12.39 -6.91 7.89
CA GLY A 23 11.20 -7.11 8.72
C GLY A 23 10.04 -7.64 7.89
N GLU A 24 9.12 -8.39 8.50
CA GLU A 24 7.88 -8.91 7.88
C GLU A 24 6.83 -7.83 7.59
N ARG A 25 7.28 -6.63 7.21
CA ARG A 25 6.42 -5.46 7.02
C ARG A 25 5.78 -5.47 5.64
N VAL A 26 4.59 -4.90 5.61
CA VAL A 26 3.86 -4.57 4.39
C VAL A 26 4.09 -3.09 4.05
N GLY A 27 4.41 -2.79 2.78
CA GLY A 27 4.58 -1.41 2.32
C GLY A 27 3.27 -0.62 2.34
N ILE A 28 2.26 -1.13 1.63
CA ILE A 28 0.91 -0.57 1.63
C ILE A 28 -0.10 -1.65 1.98
N GLN A 29 -0.91 -1.41 3.00
CA GLN A 29 -2.02 -2.26 3.38
C GLN A 29 -3.34 -1.58 3.01
N ILE A 30 -4.21 -2.29 2.29
CA ILE A 30 -5.49 -1.80 1.80
C ILE A 30 -6.59 -2.51 2.60
N GLY A 31 -7.46 -1.72 3.21
CA GLY A 31 -8.60 -2.20 3.99
C GLY A 31 -9.79 -2.63 3.13
N LYS A 32 -10.65 -3.48 3.70
CA LYS A 32 -11.83 -4.09 3.06
C LYS A 32 -12.84 -3.11 2.47
N GLN A 33 -12.91 -1.90 3.02
CA GLN A 33 -13.95 -0.92 2.72
C GLN A 33 -13.55 0.09 1.65
N ILE A 34 -12.35 -0.03 1.08
CA ILE A 34 -11.89 0.82 -0.01
C ILE A 34 -12.50 0.29 -1.31
N LYS A 35 -13.25 1.13 -2.02
CA LYS A 35 -13.84 0.76 -3.31
C LYS A 35 -12.83 0.92 -4.43
N ASP A 36 -12.42 2.16 -4.70
CA ASP A 36 -11.49 2.47 -5.77
C ASP A 36 -10.11 2.84 -5.22
N LEU A 37 -9.09 2.16 -5.75
CA LEU A 37 -7.69 2.46 -5.49
C LEU A 37 -6.92 2.48 -6.81
N ARG A 38 -6.23 3.58 -7.07
CA ARG A 38 -5.26 3.71 -8.17
C ARG A 38 -3.86 3.88 -7.61
N MET A 39 -2.93 3.09 -8.14
CA MET A 39 -1.51 3.17 -7.83
C MET A 39 -0.74 3.40 -9.12
N GLU A 40 -0.25 4.62 -9.32
CA GLU A 40 0.42 5.04 -10.56
C GLU A 40 1.84 5.47 -10.25
N ASP A 41 2.83 5.01 -11.01
CA ASP A 41 4.23 5.46 -10.88
C ASP A 41 4.81 5.38 -9.45
N ASN A 42 4.39 4.38 -8.67
CA ASN A 42 4.93 4.16 -7.33
C ASN A 42 6.05 3.13 -7.36
N ARG A 43 7.10 3.39 -6.59
CA ARG A 43 8.20 2.46 -6.33
C ARG A 43 8.15 2.04 -4.87
N ILE A 44 7.95 0.75 -4.60
CA ILE A 44 7.86 0.21 -3.23
C ILE A 44 8.92 -0.89 -3.08
N GLN A 45 9.84 -0.74 -2.12
CA GLN A 45 11.01 -1.60 -1.99
C GLN A 45 11.45 -1.80 -0.54
N GLY A 46 12.11 -2.92 -0.26
CA GLY A 46 12.58 -3.27 1.09
C GLY A 46 11.53 -3.89 2.01
N PHE A 47 10.28 -4.05 1.55
CA PHE A 47 9.20 -4.69 2.31
C PHE A 47 9.10 -6.18 1.97
N SER A 48 8.71 -7.00 2.94
CA SER A 48 8.40 -8.43 2.72
C SER A 48 7.22 -8.59 1.76
N THR A 49 6.22 -7.73 1.90
CA THR A 49 5.09 -7.59 0.97
C THR A 49 4.98 -6.13 0.55
N GLN A 50 5.08 -5.83 -0.74
CA GLN A 50 5.00 -4.44 -1.21
C GLN A 50 3.60 -3.86 -1.00
N VAL A 51 2.56 -4.61 -1.38
CA VAL A 51 1.16 -4.23 -1.25
C VAL A 51 0.35 -5.43 -0.77
N SER A 52 -0.44 -5.26 0.28
CA SER A 52 -1.41 -6.24 0.78
C SER A 52 -2.81 -5.71 0.59
N ASP A 53 -3.58 -6.37 -0.28
CA ASP A 53 -4.95 -6.00 -0.62
C ASP A 53 -5.96 -6.90 0.08
N ASN A 54 -6.64 -6.36 1.10
CA ASN A 54 -7.61 -7.12 1.88
C ASN A 54 -9.06 -6.90 1.41
N ARG A 55 -9.32 -6.33 0.23
CA ARG A 55 -10.69 -6.09 -0.28
C ARG A 55 -11.49 -7.35 -0.63
N LYS A 56 -10.93 -8.56 -0.44
CA LYS A 56 -11.60 -9.85 -0.67
C LYS A 56 -12.15 -10.47 0.61
#